data_AF-A0A4U0RQH9-F1
#
_entry.id   AF-A0A4U0RQH9-F1
#
_cell.length_a   1.000
_cell.length_b   1.000
_cell.length_c   1.000
_cell.angle_alpha   90.00
_cell.angle_beta   90.00
_cell.angle_gamma   90.00
#
_symmetry.space_group_name_H-M   'P 1'
#
loop_
_entity.id
_entity.type
_entity.pdbx_description
1 polymer ?
#
loop_
_entity_poly.entity_id
_entity_poly.type
_entity_poly.pdbx_seq_one_letter_code
_entity_poly.pdbx_strand_id
1 'polypeptide(L)' 'MTYSFPDDLLQAQRDWYTVYRQLAGTANASQTTVLRRTLQRLSVRISTHPYWASIPGRAPAARLELKRSASDAVRR' A
#
# COMPACT_ATOMS: atom_id res chain seq x y z
N MET A 1 -12.01 -5.62 15.52
CA MET A 1 -10.62 -5.99 15.84
C MET A 1 -9.71 -4.92 15.23
N THR A 2 -9.14 -4.05 16.06
CA THR A 2 -8.23 -3.01 15.58
C THR A 2 -6.85 -3.62 15.41
N TYR A 3 -6.40 -3.83 14.16
CA TYR A 3 -5.02 -4.20 13.91
C TYR A 3 -4.14 -2.98 14.13
N SER A 4 -3.17 -3.08 15.03
CA SER A 4 -2.13 -2.04 15.14
C SER A 4 -1.12 -2.29 14.03
N PHE A 5 -1.28 -1.59 12.91
CA PHE A 5 -0.33 -1.64 11.81
C PHE A 5 0.87 -0.75 12.14
N PRO A 6 2.10 -1.19 11.82
CA PRO A 6 3.27 -0.32 11.84
C PRO A 6 3.05 0.91 10.96
N ASP A 7 3.52 2.07 11.42
CA ASP A 7 3.38 3.33 10.69
C ASP A 7 4.01 3.27 9.30
N ASP A 8 5.13 2.55 9.15
CA ASP A 8 5.82 2.42 7.87
C ASP A 8 5.04 1.53 6.87
N LEU A 9 4.34 0.51 7.36
CA LEU A 9 3.43 -0.30 6.55
C LEU A 9 2.20 0.50 6.11
N LEU A 10 1.64 1.31 7.02
CA LEU A 10 0.52 2.19 6.71
C LEU A 10 0.94 3.28 5.71
N GLN A 11 2.14 3.85 5.88
CA GLN A 11 2.70 4.84 4.97
C GLN A 11 2.96 4.25 3.59
N ALA A 12 3.55 3.05 3.51
CA ALA A 12 3.75 2.36 2.23
C ALA A 12 2.42 2.11 1.49
N GLN A 13 1.35 1.77 2.21
CA GLN A 13 0.03 1.59 1.63
C GLN A 13 -0.58 2.93 1.15
N ARG A 14 -0.39 4.03 1.89
CA ARG A 14 -0.81 5.38 1.47
C ARG A 14 -0.08 5.84 0.22
N ASP A 15 1.24 5.65 0.19
CA ASP A 15 2.07 5.97 -0.97
C ASP A 15 1.62 5.16 -2.19
N TRP A 16 1.26 3.89 -1.99
CA TRP A 16 0.74 3.03 -3.06
C TRP A 16 -0.55 3.60 -3.66
N TYR A 17 -1.50 4.06 -2.83
CA TYR A 17 -2.73 4.71 -3.30
C TYR A 17 -2.47 6.05 -4.01
N THR A 18 -1.54 6.85 -3.50
CA THR A 18 -1.14 8.11 -4.13
C THR A 18 -0.54 7.88 -5.51
N VAL A 19 0.42 6.95 -5.63
CA VAL A 19 1.05 6.57 -6.91
C VAL A 19 0.02 5.97 -7.85
N TYR A 20 -0.92 5.16 -7.36
CA TYR A 20 -2.00 4.61 -8.18
C TYR A 20 -2.92 5.71 -8.74
N ARG A 21 -3.30 6.71 -7.93
CA ARG A 21 -4.10 7.86 -8.40
C ARG A 21 -3.35 8.70 -9.43
N GLN A 22 -2.07 8.96 -9.21
CA GLN A 22 -1.21 9.64 -10.19
C GLN A 22 -1.09 8.86 -11.49
N LEU A 23 -0.95 7.52 -11.40
CA LEU A 23 -0.88 6.65 -12.56
C LEU A 23 -2.20 6.63 -13.35
N ALA A 24 -3.35 6.63 -12.66
CA ALA A 24 -4.66 6.69 -13.28
C ALA A 24 -4.95 8.04 -13.95
N GLY A 25 -4.35 9.12 -13.45
CA GLY A 25 -4.55 10.48 -13.98
C GLY A 25 -3.50 10.96 -14.99
N THR A 26 -2.39 10.25 -15.18
CA THR A 26 -1.33 10.71 -16.09
C THR A 26 -1.54 10.23 -17.52
N ALA A 27 -1.44 11.13 -18.49
CA ALA A 27 -1.35 10.80 -19.92
C ALA A 27 0.11 10.69 -20.41
N ASN A 28 1.09 10.98 -19.54
CA ASN A 28 2.49 11.03 -19.93
C ASN A 28 3.17 9.65 -19.79
N ALA A 29 3.66 9.11 -20.91
CA ALA A 29 4.29 7.79 -20.99
C ALA A 29 5.58 7.66 -20.14
N SER A 30 6.39 8.73 -20.03
CA SER A 30 7.61 8.69 -19.23
C SER A 30 7.29 8.66 -17.73
N GLN A 31 6.32 9.46 -17.29
CA GLN A 31 5.82 9.45 -15.91
C GLN A 31 5.14 8.11 -15.57
N THR A 32 4.38 7.53 -16.49
CA THR A 32 3.75 6.21 -16.34
C THR A 32 4.76 5.12 -15.99
N THR A 33 5.94 5.13 -16.62
CA THR A 33 6.99 4.14 -16.37
C THR A 33 7.58 4.28 -14.97
N VAL A 34 7.84 5.51 -14.54
CA VAL A 34 8.35 5.81 -13.18
C VAL A 34 7.32 5.42 -12.13
N LEU A 35 6.04 5.76 -12.34
CA LEU A 35 4.95 5.43 -11.43
C LEU A 35 4.73 3.93 -11.32
N ARG A 36 4.73 3.18 -12.43
CA ARG A 36 4.63 1.71 -12.42
C ARG A 36 5.79 1.06 -11.65
N ARG A 37 7.03 1.52 -11.86
CA ARG A 37 8.21 1.01 -11.11
C ARG A 37 8.11 1.31 -9.62
N THR A 38 7.57 2.47 -9.27
CA THR A 38 7.37 2.87 -7.86
C THR A 38 6.29 2.02 -7.21
N LEU A 39 5.18 1.79 -7.92
CA LEU A 39 4.08 0.93 -7.46
C LEU A 39 4.53 -0.51 -7.23
N GLN A 40 5.37 -1.07 -8.12
CA GLN A 40 5.94 -2.40 -7.91
C GLN A 40 6.86 -2.46 -6.68
N ARG A 41 7.73 -1.48 -6.48
CA ARG A 41 8.60 -1.41 -5.28
C ARG A 41 7.80 -1.32 -3.99
N LEU A 42 6.74 -0.51 -3.97
CA LEU A 42 5.82 -0.41 -2.83
C LEU A 42 5.07 -1.72 -2.59
N SER A 43 4.61 -2.38 -3.66
CA SER A 43 3.94 -3.68 -3.57
C SER A 43 4.85 -4.75 -2.94
N VAL A 44 6.12 -4.81 -3.35
CA VAL A 44 7.12 -5.71 -2.75
C VAL A 44 7.36 -5.36 -1.29
N ARG A 45 7.60 -4.08 -0.97
CA ARG A 45 7.83 -3.64 0.42
C ARG A 45 6.65 -4.00 1.34
N ILE A 46 5.42 -3.80 0.87
CA ILE A 46 4.22 -4.20 1.60
C ILE A 46 4.17 -5.72 1.71
N SER A 47 4.36 -6.49 0.63
CA SER A 47 4.17 -7.94 0.67
C SER A 47 5.23 -8.68 1.49
N THR A 48 6.47 -8.19 1.52
CA THR A 48 7.60 -8.78 2.27
C THR A 48 7.78 -8.18 3.67
N HIS A 49 6.84 -7.37 4.15
CA HIS A 49 6.96 -6.69 5.43
C HIS A 49 7.05 -7.70 6.61
N PRO A 50 8.00 -7.55 7.55
CA PRO A 50 8.16 -8.45 8.71
C PRO A 50 6.90 -8.60 9.56
N TYR A 51 6.04 -7.58 9.57
CA TYR A 51 4.72 -7.62 10.23
C TYR A 51 3.91 -8.87 9.84
N TRP A 52 3.94 -9.30 8.57
CA TRP A 52 3.17 -10.48 8.15
C TRP A 52 3.67 -11.77 8.80
N ALA A 53 4.97 -11.86 9.09
CA ALA A 53 5.53 -12.98 9.83
C ALA A 53 5.13 -12.94 11.32
N SER A 54 4.87 -11.76 11.88
CA SER A 54 4.41 -11.62 13.28
C SER A 54 2.93 -11.96 13.50
N ILE A 55 2.12 -12.10 12.44
CA ILE A 55 0.68 -12.44 12.55
C ILE A 55 0.35 -13.77 11.85
N PRO A 56 0.63 -14.92 12.49
CA PRO A 56 0.39 -16.24 11.89
C PRO A 56 -1.10 -16.44 11.56
N GLY A 57 -1.36 -16.92 10.34
CA GLY A 57 -2.70 -17.30 9.86
C GLY A 57 -3.68 -16.15 9.57
N ARG A 58 -3.32 -14.89 9.85
CA ARG A 58 -4.22 -13.73 9.68
C ARG A 58 -3.84 -12.78 8.56
N ALA A 59 -2.80 -13.08 7.79
CA ALA A 59 -2.28 -12.21 6.74
C ALA A 59 -3.33 -11.77 5.68
N PRO A 60 -4.27 -12.61 5.21
CA PRO A 60 -5.30 -12.16 4.26
C PRO A 60 -6.28 -11.15 4.85
N ALA A 61 -6.78 -11.39 6.06
CA ALA A 61 -7.71 -10.49 6.75
C ALA A 61 -7.03 -9.17 7.14
N ALA A 62 -5.78 -9.24 7.62
CA ALA A 62 -5.00 -8.05 7.97
C ALA A 62 -4.61 -7.22 6.73
N ARG A 63 -4.38 -7.83 5.56
CA ARG A 63 -4.21 -7.09 4.29
C ARG A 63 -5.49 -6.36 3.86
N LEU A 64 -6.65 -6.98 4.06
CA LEU A 64 -7.93 -6.34 3.75
C LEU A 64 -8.16 -5.12 4.65
N GLU A 65 -7.90 -5.27 5.95
CA GLU A 65 -8.05 -4.17 6.90
C GLU A 65 -7.02 -3.05 6.65
N LEU A 66 -5.77 -3.38 6.29
CA LEU A 66 -4.76 -2.39 5.89
C LEU A 66 -5.23 -1.54 4.70
N LYS A 67 -5.83 -2.17 3.68
CA LYS A 67 -6.40 -1.46 2.53
C LYS A 67 -7.55 -0.54 2.93
N ARG A 68 -8.42 -0.98 3.84
CA ARG A 68 -9.52 -0.15 4.38
C ARG A 68 -8.98 1.06 5.14
N SER A 69 -8.09 0.85 6.10
CA SER A 69 -7.50 1.93 6.91
C SER A 69 -6.74 2.96 6.05
N ALA A 70 -6.00 2.50 5.04
CA ALA A 70 -5.31 3.40 4.13
C ALA A 70 -6.28 4.13 3.18
N SER A 71 -7.34 3.49 2.68
CA SER A 71 -8.36 4.14 1.87
C SER A 71 -9.12 5.21 2.64
N ASP A 72 -9.46 4.97 3.91
CA ASP A 72 -10.11 5.95 4.77
C ASP A 72 -9.19 7.15 5.05
N ALA A 73 -7.90 6.89 5.28
CA ALA A 73 -6.90 7.94 5.46
C ALA A 73 -6.67 8.79 4.19
N VAL A 74 -6.89 8.20 3.02
CA VAL A 74 -6.73 8.85 1.71
C VAL A 74 -7.97 9.65 1.29
N ARG A 75 -9.10 9.43 1.97
CA ARG A 75 -10.40 10.05 1.71
C ARG A 75 -10.73 11.21 2.66
N ARG A 76 -10.08 11.28 3.82
CA ARG A 76 -10.10 12.44 4.73
C ARG A 76 -9.11 13.50 4.24
#